data_AF-A0A357LEY5-F1
#
_entry.id   AF-A0A357LEY5-F1
#
_cell.length_a   1.000
_cell.length_b   1.000
_cell.length_c   1.000
_cell.angle_alpha   90.00
_cell.angle_beta   90.00
_cell.angle_gamma   90.00
#
_symmetry.space_group_name_H-M   'P 1'
#
loop_
_entity.id
_entity.type
_entity.pdbx_description
1 polymer ?
#
loop_
_entity_poly.entity_id
_entity_poly.type
_entity_poly.pdbx_seq_one_letter_code
_entity_poly.pdbx_strand_id
1 'polypeptide(L)'
;MAAWRARPAWQAIVVGLAMTLVAGVNSAAPVRGLIDPDYIGFHFGLFEAEKGVAVTIVAGGVFLLGVAGAFAALRRSRSAMTLVALLCLLFLVAVGAPTAAGALRDVDANVIQFGEYLTIPGALSTALLFALVVSPFAVGLVWAGSAALNRGTALPAPGN
;
A
#
# COMPACT_ATOMS: atom_id res chain seq x y z
N MET A 1 20.03 28.41 3.15
CA MET A 1 19.78 27.45 2.06
C MET A 1 20.55 26.14 2.30
N ALA A 2 20.17 25.34 3.30
CA ALA A 2 20.87 24.10 3.67
C ALA A 2 19.93 22.86 3.75
N ALA A 3 18.72 22.96 3.17
CA ALA A 3 17.70 21.90 3.25
C ALA A 3 17.88 20.75 2.22
N TRP A 4 18.90 20.83 1.36
CA TRP A 4 19.02 20.00 0.15
C TRP A 4 19.80 18.68 0.28
N ARG A 5 20.22 18.26 1.48
CA ARG A 5 21.13 17.09 1.62
C ARG A 5 20.71 16.04 2.64
N ALA A 6 19.46 16.03 3.06
CA ALA A 6 18.98 14.93 3.86
C ALA A 6 18.51 13.80 2.93
N ARG A 7 19.44 12.91 2.53
CA ARG A 7 19.10 11.73 1.72
C ARG A 7 17.87 11.03 2.32
N PRO A 8 16.86 10.66 1.51
CA PRO A 8 15.75 9.87 2.02
C PRO A 8 16.31 8.61 2.65
N ALA A 9 15.80 8.25 3.83
CA ALA A 9 16.15 6.97 4.44
C ALA A 9 15.77 5.86 3.45
N TRP A 10 16.55 4.79 3.34
CA TRP A 10 16.27 3.74 2.35
C TRP A 10 14.88 3.14 2.55
N GLN A 11 14.36 3.12 3.78
CA GLN A 11 13.00 2.72 4.12
C GLN A 11 11.96 3.59 3.41
N ALA A 12 12.18 4.91 3.31
CA ALA A 12 11.29 5.81 2.61
C ALA A 12 11.19 5.48 1.11
N ILE A 13 12.31 5.05 0.50
CA ILE A 13 12.35 4.62 -0.90
C ILE A 13 11.57 3.32 -1.06
N VAL A 14 11.85 2.31 -0.22
CA VAL A 14 11.18 1.00 -0.27
C VAL A 14 9.67 1.14 -0.08
N VAL A 15 9.24 1.87 0.95
CA VAL A 15 7.82 2.09 1.24
C VAL A 15 7.17 2.94 0.14
N GLY A 16 7.85 4.00 -0.31
CA GLY A 16 7.35 4.85 -1.39
C GLY A 16 7.14 4.09 -2.71
N LEU A 17 8.05 3.19 -3.06
CA LEU A 17 7.92 2.31 -4.22
C LEU A 17 6.74 1.34 -4.07
N ALA A 18 6.58 0.70 -2.90
CA ALA A 18 5.44 -0.19 -2.66
C ALA A 18 4.10 0.54 -2.74
N MET A 19 4.00 1.75 -2.15
CA MET A 19 2.82 2.61 -2.24
C MET A 19 2.53 3.03 -3.70
N THR A 20 3.58 3.32 -4.47
CA THR A 20 3.46 3.64 -5.90
C THR A 20 2.99 2.44 -6.71
N LEU A 21 3.45 1.22 -6.37
CA LEU A 21 3.01 -0.01 -7.01
C LEU A 21 1.53 -0.27 -6.72
N VAL A 22 1.08 -0.09 -5.46
CA VAL A 22 -0.34 -0.16 -5.11
C VAL A 22 -1.15 0.87 -5.93
N ALA A 23 -0.71 2.11 -6.00
CA ALA A 23 -1.38 3.11 -6.83
C ALA A 23 -1.40 2.70 -8.31
N GLY A 24 -0.28 2.23 -8.86
CA GLY A 24 -0.15 1.82 -10.25
C GLY A 24 -1.12 0.70 -10.62
N VAL A 25 -1.15 -0.38 -9.83
CA VAL A 25 -2.04 -1.53 -10.03
C VAL A 25 -3.52 -1.12 -9.97
N ASN A 26 -3.85 -0.15 -9.11
CA ASN A 26 -5.22 0.29 -8.88
C ASN A 26 -5.62 1.53 -9.70
N SER A 27 -4.78 2.02 -10.61
CA SER A 27 -5.02 3.28 -11.34
C SER A 27 -6.06 3.17 -12.46
N ALA A 28 -6.20 1.99 -13.07
CA ALA A 28 -7.08 1.78 -14.23
C ALA A 28 -8.54 1.45 -13.85
N ALA A 29 -8.72 0.71 -12.76
CA ALA A 29 -10.05 0.28 -12.30
C ALA A 29 -11.03 1.44 -12.02
N PRO A 30 -10.60 2.59 -11.45
CA PRO A 30 -11.52 3.68 -11.17
C PRO A 30 -12.11 4.31 -12.41
N VAL A 31 -11.28 4.48 -13.44
CA VAL A 31 -11.68 5.05 -14.73
C VAL A 31 -12.61 4.08 -15.45
N ARG A 32 -12.28 2.78 -15.46
CA ARG A 32 -13.14 1.76 -16.07
C ARG A 32 -14.50 1.64 -15.39
N GLY A 33 -14.56 1.56 -14.06
CA GLY A 33 -15.83 1.47 -13.33
C GLY A 33 -16.74 2.69 -13.51
N LEU A 34 -16.19 3.85 -13.89
CA LEU A 34 -16.97 5.06 -14.15
C LEU A 34 -17.57 5.07 -15.56
N ILE A 35 -16.84 4.53 -16.53
CA ILE A 35 -17.21 4.56 -17.96
C ILE A 35 -18.06 3.34 -18.33
N ASP A 36 -17.81 2.18 -17.71
CA ASP A 36 -18.44 0.90 -18.01
C ASP A 36 -19.24 0.40 -16.79
N PRO A 37 -20.58 0.52 -16.81
CA PRO A 37 -21.44 0.01 -15.74
C PRO A 37 -21.34 -1.51 -15.55
N ASP A 38 -20.96 -2.24 -16.61
CA ASP A 38 -20.82 -3.69 -16.62
C ASP A 38 -19.38 -4.13 -16.29
N TYR A 39 -18.51 -3.19 -15.88
CA TYR A 39 -17.14 -3.49 -15.48
C TYR A 39 -17.13 -4.55 -14.38
N ILE A 40 -16.37 -5.63 -14.65
CA ILE A 40 -16.14 -6.72 -13.70
C ILE A 40 -15.67 -6.15 -12.36
N GLY A 41 -16.19 -6.70 -11.27
CA GLY A 41 -15.93 -6.21 -9.93
C GLY A 41 -14.46 -6.02 -9.59
N PHE A 42 -14.22 -5.32 -8.49
CA PHE A 42 -12.89 -5.05 -7.98
C PHE A 42 -12.59 -5.97 -6.82
N HIS A 43 -11.40 -6.56 -6.82
CA HIS A 43 -10.89 -7.34 -5.70
C HIS A 43 -9.41 -7.07 -5.50
N PHE A 44 -9.05 -6.53 -4.34
CA PHE A 44 -7.67 -6.26 -3.93
C PHE A 44 -7.51 -6.57 -2.43
N GLY A 45 -7.29 -7.85 -2.13
CA GLY A 45 -7.26 -8.35 -0.76
C GLY A 45 -8.65 -8.23 -0.12
N LEU A 46 -8.75 -7.53 1.01
CA LEU A 46 -10.02 -7.27 1.69
C LEU A 46 -10.81 -6.10 1.07
N PHE A 47 -10.26 -5.40 0.07
CA PHE A 47 -11.00 -4.38 -0.65
C PHE A 47 -11.75 -5.02 -1.81
N GLU A 48 -13.08 -5.00 -1.75
CA GLU A 48 -13.94 -5.55 -2.79
C GLU A 48 -15.06 -4.59 -3.18
N ALA A 49 -15.48 -4.64 -4.43
CA ALA A 49 -16.64 -3.92 -4.93
C ALA A 49 -17.29 -4.69 -6.08
N GLU A 50 -18.63 -4.76 -6.09
CA GLU A 50 -19.35 -5.64 -7.01
C GLU A 50 -19.21 -5.23 -8.48
N LYS A 51 -19.63 -4.03 -8.90
CA LYS A 51 -19.61 -3.55 -10.30
C LYS A 51 -19.72 -2.02 -10.38
N GLY A 52 -19.40 -1.45 -11.55
CA GLY A 52 -19.70 -0.06 -11.91
C GLY A 52 -19.12 0.98 -10.95
N VAL A 53 -19.92 1.98 -10.56
CA VAL A 53 -19.45 3.15 -9.75
C VAL A 53 -18.86 2.74 -8.40
N ALA A 54 -19.30 1.63 -7.81
CA ALA A 54 -18.73 1.13 -6.56
C ALA A 54 -17.23 0.81 -6.71
N VAL A 55 -16.84 0.25 -7.87
CA VAL A 55 -15.44 0.02 -8.21
C VAL A 55 -14.66 1.33 -8.28
N THR A 56 -15.25 2.38 -8.85
CA THR A 56 -14.64 3.71 -8.90
C THR A 56 -14.33 4.25 -7.52
N ILE A 57 -15.27 4.13 -6.59
CA ILE A 57 -15.09 4.64 -5.23
C ILE A 57 -14.01 3.84 -4.50
N VAL A 58 -14.11 2.51 -4.51
CA VAL A 58 -13.20 1.65 -3.74
C VAL A 58 -11.79 1.65 -4.33
N ALA A 59 -11.64 1.38 -5.62
CA ALA A 59 -10.33 1.39 -6.27
C ALA A 59 -9.73 2.80 -6.30
N GLY A 60 -10.56 3.83 -6.47
CA GLY A 60 -10.13 5.23 -6.45
C GLY A 60 -9.61 5.63 -5.07
N GLY A 61 -10.27 5.17 -4.00
CA GLY A 61 -9.78 5.30 -2.64
C GLY A 61 -8.41 4.65 -2.45
N VAL A 62 -8.27 3.38 -2.84
CA VAL A 62 -6.98 2.65 -2.76
C VAL A 62 -5.87 3.38 -3.54
N PHE A 63 -6.17 3.85 -4.75
CA PHE A 63 -5.26 4.64 -5.57
C PHE A 63 -4.80 5.92 -4.85
N LEU A 64 -5.75 6.73 -4.36
CA LEU A 64 -5.44 7.98 -3.67
C LEU A 64 -4.65 7.75 -2.38
N LEU A 65 -4.96 6.70 -1.62
CA LEU A 65 -4.21 6.33 -0.43
C LEU A 65 -2.77 5.91 -0.78
N GLY A 66 -2.58 5.15 -1.86
CA GLY A 66 -1.25 4.80 -2.36
C GLY A 66 -0.43 6.03 -2.77
N VAL A 67 -1.02 6.94 -3.54
CA VAL A 67 -0.37 8.20 -3.94
C VAL A 67 -0.01 9.04 -2.72
N ALA A 68 -0.97 9.24 -1.80
CA ALA A 68 -0.76 10.00 -0.58
C ALA A 68 0.34 9.38 0.29
N GLY A 69 0.35 8.05 0.44
CA GLY A 69 1.37 7.31 1.17
C GLY A 69 2.76 7.45 0.55
N ALA A 70 2.87 7.38 -0.78
CA ALA A 70 4.14 7.56 -1.50
C ALA A 70 4.73 8.96 -1.26
N PHE A 71 3.92 10.01 -1.39
CA PHE A 71 4.36 11.38 -1.09
C PHE A 71 4.65 11.60 0.40
N ALA A 72 3.86 11.01 1.29
CA ALA A 72 4.05 11.12 2.74
C ALA A 72 5.33 10.43 3.20
N ALA A 73 5.72 9.30 2.59
CA ALA A 73 6.96 8.59 2.91
C ALA A 73 8.22 9.44 2.68
N LEU A 74 8.17 10.37 1.71
CA LEU A 74 9.26 11.30 1.43
C LEU A 74 9.32 12.49 2.41
N ARG A 75 8.27 12.72 3.19
CA ARG A 75 8.20 13.82 4.16
C ARG A 75 8.76 13.39 5.50
N ARG A 76 9.43 14.30 6.19
CA ARG A 76 10.00 14.08 7.53
C ARG A 76 9.15 14.72 8.62
N SER A 77 7.84 14.83 8.49
CA SER A 77 6.96 15.39 9.52
C SER A 77 6.31 14.28 10.34
N ARG A 78 5.97 14.56 11.62
CA ARG A 78 5.29 13.58 12.48
C ARG A 78 3.98 13.10 11.85
N SER A 79 3.15 14.03 11.38
CA SER A 79 1.88 13.71 10.73
C SER A 79 2.05 12.83 9.49
N ALA A 80 3.07 13.08 8.66
CA ALA A 80 3.34 12.24 7.50
C ALA A 80 3.79 10.83 7.91
N MET A 81 4.64 10.69 8.93
CA MET A 81 5.05 9.38 9.43
C MET A 81 3.89 8.62 10.07
N THR A 82 3.02 9.29 10.82
CA THR A 82 1.79 8.69 11.34
C THR A 82 0.88 8.20 10.20
N LEU A 83 0.69 9.02 9.15
CA LEU A 83 -0.09 8.62 7.99
C LEU A 83 0.53 7.40 7.31
N VAL A 84 1.84 7.39 7.06
CA VAL A 84 2.53 6.24 6.45
C VAL A 84 2.35 4.99 7.31
N ALA A 85 2.51 5.08 8.63
CA ALA A 85 2.31 3.94 9.53
C ALA A 85 0.88 3.39 9.44
N LEU A 86 -0.13 4.27 9.46
CA LEU A 86 -1.54 3.86 9.33
C LEU A 86 -1.85 3.23 7.98
N LEU A 87 -1.32 3.78 6.88
CA LEU A 87 -1.49 3.21 5.55
C LEU A 87 -0.77 1.87 5.39
N CYS A 88 0.45 1.76 5.92
CA CYS A 88 1.18 0.49 5.98
C CYS A 88 0.40 -0.56 6.76
N LEU A 89 -0.15 -0.22 7.93
CA LEU A 89 -1.00 -1.13 8.70
C LEU A 89 -2.25 -1.54 7.90
N LEU A 90 -2.93 -0.57 7.28
CA LEU A 90 -4.12 -0.81 6.47
C LEU A 90 -3.82 -1.79 5.33
N PHE A 91 -2.79 -1.56 4.53
CA PHE A 91 -2.44 -2.45 3.42
C PHE A 91 -1.87 -3.79 3.89
N LEU A 92 -1.18 -3.84 5.03
CA LEU A 92 -0.72 -5.08 5.62
C LEU A 92 -1.90 -5.96 6.06
N VAL A 93 -2.94 -5.36 6.65
CA VAL A 93 -4.16 -6.08 7.03
C VAL A 93 -4.96 -6.44 5.78
N ALA A 94 -5.19 -5.49 4.88
CA ALA A 94 -6.05 -5.69 3.72
C ALA A 94 -5.46 -6.68 2.71
N VAL A 95 -4.14 -6.67 2.49
CA VAL A 95 -3.49 -7.52 1.47
C VAL A 95 -2.62 -8.59 2.12
N GLY A 96 -1.85 -8.23 3.14
CA GLY A 96 -0.94 -9.17 3.80
C GLY A 96 -1.66 -10.30 4.53
N ALA A 97 -2.75 -10.01 5.26
CA ALA A 97 -3.50 -11.05 5.98
C ALA A 97 -4.10 -12.12 5.04
N PRO A 98 -4.86 -11.78 3.98
CA PRO A 98 -5.37 -12.80 3.06
C PRO A 98 -4.24 -13.52 2.31
N THR A 99 -3.17 -12.82 1.90
CA THR A 99 -2.02 -13.46 1.24
C THR A 99 -1.34 -14.49 2.13
N ALA A 100 -1.12 -14.15 3.40
CA ALA A 100 -0.53 -15.06 4.39
C ALA A 100 -1.46 -16.24 4.70
N ALA A 101 -2.77 -15.98 4.87
CA ALA A 101 -3.75 -17.03 5.09
C ALA A 101 -3.84 -17.99 3.90
N GLY A 102 -3.79 -17.48 2.66
CA GLY A 102 -3.70 -18.27 1.44
C GLY A 102 -2.46 -19.15 1.47
N ALA A 103 -1.28 -18.56 1.64
CA ALA A 103 -0.01 -19.27 1.64
C ALA A 103 0.10 -20.37 2.72
N LEU A 104 -0.52 -20.18 3.88
CA LEU A 104 -0.52 -21.17 4.98
C LEU A 104 -1.48 -22.34 4.73
N ARG A 105 -2.57 -22.11 3.99
CA ARG A 105 -3.56 -23.15 3.67
C ARG A 105 -3.14 -23.95 2.45
N ASP A 106 -2.78 -23.24 1.38
CA ASP A 106 -2.34 -23.78 0.11
C ASP A 106 -1.53 -22.69 -0.63
N VAL A 107 -0.25 -22.96 -0.87
CA VAL A 107 0.65 -22.03 -1.55
C VAL A 107 0.18 -21.73 -2.98
N ASP A 108 -0.56 -22.66 -3.59
CA ASP A 108 -1.13 -22.48 -4.93
C ASP A 108 -2.42 -21.65 -4.95
N ALA A 109 -2.99 -21.30 -3.79
CA ALA A 109 -4.20 -20.46 -3.72
C ALA A 109 -3.97 -19.00 -4.15
N ASN A 110 -2.73 -18.52 -4.07
CA ASN A 110 -2.38 -17.13 -4.40
C ASN A 110 -2.00 -16.98 -5.88
N VAL A 111 -2.83 -17.41 -6.82
CA VAL A 111 -2.55 -17.22 -8.27
C VAL A 111 -2.83 -15.78 -8.68
N ILE A 112 -1.87 -15.13 -9.36
CA ILE A 112 -2.11 -13.86 -10.05
C ILE A 112 -2.35 -14.16 -11.53
N GLN A 113 -3.50 -13.74 -12.04
CA GLN A 113 -3.88 -13.86 -13.44
C GLN A 113 -3.83 -12.49 -14.11
N PHE A 114 -2.92 -12.33 -15.10
CA PHE A 114 -2.78 -11.11 -15.90
C PHE A 114 -3.56 -11.19 -17.23
N GLY A 115 -4.35 -12.24 -17.43
CA GLY A 115 -5.13 -12.49 -18.63
C GLY A 115 -5.33 -13.99 -18.90
N GLU A 116 -5.85 -14.32 -20.08
CA GLU A 116 -6.24 -15.69 -20.45
C GLU A 116 -5.05 -16.66 -20.59
N TYR A 117 -3.83 -16.14 -20.77
CA TYR A 117 -2.62 -16.94 -21.02
C TYR A 117 -1.43 -16.63 -20.11
N LEU A 118 -1.58 -15.72 -19.14
CA LEU A 118 -0.46 -15.26 -18.30
C LEU A 118 -0.82 -15.37 -16.82
N THR A 119 -0.63 -16.58 -16.31
CA THR A 119 -0.78 -16.95 -14.90
C THR A 119 0.58 -17.14 -14.26
N ILE A 120 0.83 -16.48 -13.13
CA ILE A 120 2.02 -16.73 -12.33
C ILE A 120 1.72 -17.89 -11.37
N PRO A 121 2.57 -18.94 -11.31
CA PRO A 121 2.41 -20.05 -10.36
C PRO A 121 2.25 -19.54 -8.92
N GLY A 122 1.38 -20.17 -8.12
CA GLY A 122 0.99 -19.64 -6.81
C GLY A 122 2.15 -19.48 -5.82
N ALA A 123 3.14 -20.38 -5.85
CA ALA A 123 4.36 -20.22 -5.06
C ALA A 123 5.18 -18.97 -5.43
N LEU A 124 5.38 -18.73 -6.74
CA LEU A 124 6.11 -17.57 -7.23
C LEU A 124 5.32 -16.28 -6.97
N SER A 125 4.01 -16.32 -7.20
CA SER A 125 3.09 -15.22 -6.92
C SER A 125 3.08 -14.85 -5.43
N THR A 126 2.99 -15.84 -4.54
CA THR A 126 3.12 -15.65 -3.09
C THR A 126 4.44 -14.95 -2.76
N ALA A 127 5.57 -15.44 -3.28
CA ALA A 127 6.87 -14.84 -3.04
C ALA A 127 6.92 -13.37 -3.52
N LEU A 128 6.38 -13.09 -4.71
CA LEU A 128 6.31 -11.73 -5.25
C LEU A 128 5.42 -10.81 -4.42
N LEU A 129 4.24 -11.27 -3.97
CA LEU A 129 3.36 -10.51 -3.09
C LEU A 129 4.05 -10.19 -1.76
N PHE A 130 4.72 -11.16 -1.16
CA PHE A 130 5.46 -10.93 0.07
C PHE A 130 6.62 -9.95 -0.13
N ALA A 131 7.40 -10.10 -1.20
CA ALA A 131 8.57 -9.28 -1.46
C ALA A 131 8.22 -7.84 -1.86
N LEU A 132 7.19 -7.64 -2.70
CA LEU A 132 6.87 -6.35 -3.31
C LEU A 132 5.77 -5.58 -2.58
N VAL A 133 4.96 -6.26 -1.77
CA VAL A 133 3.78 -5.65 -1.12
C VAL A 133 3.86 -5.82 0.40
N VAL A 134 3.82 -7.06 0.91
CA VAL A 134 3.68 -7.32 2.35
C VAL A 134 4.90 -6.83 3.15
N SER A 135 6.11 -7.21 2.73
CA SER A 135 7.34 -6.90 3.46
C SER A 135 7.64 -5.40 3.48
N PRO A 136 7.53 -4.65 2.37
CA PRO A 136 7.66 -3.20 2.38
C PRO A 136 6.69 -2.51 3.35
N PHE A 137 5.44 -2.98 3.45
CA PHE A 137 4.49 -2.41 4.40
C PHE A 137 4.78 -2.78 5.85
N ALA A 138 5.26 -3.99 6.12
CA ALA A 138 5.73 -4.35 7.46
C ALA A 138 6.93 -3.48 7.90
N VAL A 139 7.92 -3.30 7.01
CA VAL A 139 9.06 -2.40 7.23
C VAL A 139 8.58 -0.96 7.45
N GLY A 140 7.67 -0.48 6.61
CA GLY A 140 7.12 0.87 6.71
C GLY A 140 6.34 1.12 7.99
N LEU A 141 5.56 0.14 8.47
CA LEU A 141 4.83 0.21 9.72
C LEU A 141 5.78 0.39 10.90
N VAL A 142 6.82 -0.44 11.00
CA VAL A 142 7.80 -0.37 12.09
C VAL A 142 8.62 0.93 12.01
N TRP A 143 9.10 1.27 10.82
CA TRP A 143 9.93 2.46 10.61
C TRP A 143 9.15 3.76 10.83
N ALA A 144 8.00 3.93 10.17
CA ALA A 144 7.21 5.15 10.29
C ALA A 144 6.52 5.24 11.66
N GLY A 145 6.11 4.10 12.24
CA GLY A 145 5.55 4.03 13.59
C GLY A 145 6.56 4.47 14.65
N SER A 146 7.77 3.92 14.62
CA SER A 146 8.84 4.35 15.54
C SER A 146 9.22 5.82 15.34
N ALA A 147 9.32 6.29 14.09
CA ALA A 147 9.60 7.69 13.78
C ALA A 147 8.49 8.64 14.28
N ALA A 148 7.23 8.23 14.21
CA ALA A 148 6.09 9.02 14.68
C ALA A 148 6.03 9.11 16.21
N LEU A 149 6.33 8.01 16.91
CA LEU A 149 6.36 7.94 18.37
C LEU A 149 7.52 8.73 18.96
N ASN A 150 8.73 8.55 18.42
CA ASN A 150 9.95 9.21 18.91
C ASN A 150 9.94 10.74 18.69
N ARG A 151 9.12 11.24 17.76
CA ARG A 151 8.91 12.69 17.55
C ARG A 151 7.77 13.26 18.38
N GLY A 152 6.97 12.40 19.02
CA GLY A 152 5.90 12.81 19.93
C GLY A 152 6.36 13.02 21.36
N THR A 153 7.52 12.46 21.75
CA THR A 153 8.11 12.60 23.09
C THR A 153 8.93 13.88 23.28
N ALA A 154 9.20 14.62 22.21
CA ALA A 154 9.60 16.02 22.33
C ALA A 154 8.36 16.84 22.72
N LEU A 155 8.07 16.88 24.02
CA LEU A 155 7.14 17.87 24.57
C LEU A 155 7.59 19.25 24.09
N PRO A 156 6.69 20.13 23.63
CA PRO A 156 7.04 21.53 23.44
C PRO A 156 7.61 22.02 24.77
N ALA A 157 8.82 22.58 24.74
CA ALA A 157 9.35 23.28 25.91
C ALA A 157 8.29 24.29 26.36
N PRO A 158 7.88 24.31 27.64
CA PRO A 158 6.92 25.29 28.11
C PRO A 158 7.55 26.69 27.98
N GLY A 159 6.98 27.51 27.09
CA GLY A 159 7.26 28.94 27.00
C GLY A 159 8.40 29.34 26.07
N ASN A 160 8.05 30.14 25.07
CA ASN A 160 8.70 31.40 24.74
C ASN A 160 7.62 32.36 24.21
#